data_AF-A0A2S3X537-F1
#
_entry.id   AF-A0A2S3X537-F1
#
_cell.length_a   1.000
_cell.length_b   1.000
_cell.length_c   1.000
_cell.angle_alpha   90.00
_cell.angle_beta   90.00
_cell.angle_gamma   90.00
#
_symmetry.space_group_name_H-M   'P 1'
#
loop_
_entity.id
_entity.type
_entity.pdbx_description
1 polymer ?
#
loop_
_entity_poly.entity_id
_entity_poly.type
_entity_poly.pdbx_seq_one_letter_code
_entity_poly.pdbx_strand_id
1 'polypeptide(L)' 'MPNAAAKIRYGVVAGGSISQAAFVPGIGQADNSVMTALVTGDPQKATVWVDRCGLKAYAYED' A
#
# COMPACT_ATOMS: atom_id res chain seq x y z
N MET A 1 3.90 0.97 26.87
CA MET A 1 3.42 0.32 25.64
C MET A 1 2.75 1.40 24.78
N PRO A 2 3.14 1.61 23.52
CA PRO A 2 2.39 2.52 22.65
C PRO A 2 0.92 2.04 22.58
N ASN A 3 -0.03 2.97 22.64
CA ASN A 3 -1.45 2.64 22.65
C ASN A 3 -1.92 2.07 21.30
N ALA A 4 -3.07 1.40 21.30
CA ALA A 4 -3.67 0.70 20.16
C ALA A 4 -4.14 1.58 18.97
N ALA A 5 -3.78 2.87 18.89
CA ALA A 5 -4.35 3.80 17.91
C ALA A 5 -3.42 4.21 16.74
N ALA A 6 -2.14 3.82 16.71
CA ALA A 6 -1.25 4.22 15.63
C ALA A 6 -0.56 3.01 14.98
N LYS A 7 -1.23 2.39 13.99
CA LYS A 7 -0.57 1.46 13.07
C LYS A 7 0.51 2.19 12.27
N ILE A 8 1.60 1.48 11.96
CA ILE A 8 2.63 1.90 11.02
C ILE A 8 2.01 1.96 9.63
N ARG A 9 2.13 3.13 9.00
CA ARG A 9 1.52 3.42 7.69
C ARG A 9 2.56 3.21 6.60
N TYR A 10 2.27 2.30 5.69
CA TYR A 10 3.13 2.00 4.56
C TYR A 10 2.64 2.73 3.30
N GLY A 11 3.56 3.39 2.63
CA GLY A 11 3.47 3.71 1.21
C GLY A 11 4.32 2.71 0.45
N VAL A 12 3.71 1.94 -0.45
CA VAL A 12 4.45 0.97 -1.27
C VAL A 12 4.83 1.64 -2.58
N VAL A 13 6.12 1.63 -2.90
CA VAL A 13 6.63 2.15 -4.18
C VAL A 13 6.79 0.97 -5.14
N ALA A 14 6.28 1.14 -6.35
CA ALA A 14 6.10 0.13 -7.38
C ALA A 14 5.09 -0.99 -7.02
N GLY A 15 4.29 -1.37 -8.03
CA GLY A 15 3.34 -2.49 -7.96
C GLY A 15 3.84 -3.74 -8.67
N GLY A 16 5.10 -4.14 -8.45
CA GLY A 16 5.70 -5.33 -9.07
C GLY A 16 5.15 -6.66 -8.53
N SER A 17 5.61 -7.78 -9.09
CA SER A 17 5.17 -9.13 -8.70
C SER A 17 5.41 -9.41 -7.21
N ILE A 18 6.58 -9.05 -6.67
CA ILE A 18 6.90 -9.23 -5.24
C ILE A 18 6.02 -8.35 -4.35
N SER A 19 5.82 -7.09 -4.74
CA SER A 19 4.96 -6.16 -3.99
C SER A 19 3.56 -6.76 -3.80
N GLN A 20 2.99 -7.30 -4.87
CA GLN A 20 1.62 -7.84 -4.86
C GLN A 20 1.52 -9.23 -4.24
N ALA A 21 2.47 -10.13 -4.53
CA ALA A 21 2.38 -11.53 -4.12
C ALA A 21 2.87 -11.77 -2.67
N ALA A 22 3.74 -10.91 -2.13
CA ALA A 22 4.37 -11.15 -0.83
C ALA A 22 4.31 -9.93 0.10
N PHE A 23 4.78 -8.76 -0.35
CA PHE A 23 4.98 -7.62 0.56
C PHE A 23 3.67 -7.03 1.09
N VAL A 24 2.72 -6.71 0.20
CA VAL A 24 1.41 -6.17 0.60
C VAL A 24 0.62 -7.17 1.47
N PRO A 25 0.55 -8.48 1.12
CA PRO A 25 0.01 -9.48 2.03
C PRO A 25 0.71 -9.51 3.39
N GLY A 26 2.04 -9.40 3.43
CA GLY A 26 2.83 -9.35 4.67
C GLY A 26 2.47 -8.15 5.56
N ILE A 27 2.25 -6.97 4.97
CA ILE A 27 1.75 -5.79 5.71
C ILE A 27 0.39 -6.09 6.33
N GLY A 28 -0.51 -6.76 5.59
CA GLY A 28 -1.85 -7.12 6.07
C GLY A 28 -1.87 -8.17 7.17
N GLN A 29 -0.82 -9.00 7.27
CA GLN A 29 -0.67 -10.01 8.34
C GLN A 29 -0.02 -9.45 9.62
N ALA A 30 0.58 -8.26 9.58
CA ALA A 30 1.21 -7.64 10.74
C ALA A 30 0.20 -6.80 11.54
N ASP A 31 0.02 -7.12 12.82
CA ASP A 31 -0.98 -6.49 13.71
C ASP A 31 -0.82 -4.96 13.82
N ASN A 32 0.42 -4.49 13.73
CA ASN A 32 0.77 -3.09 13.90
C ASN A 32 0.89 -2.32 12.57
N SER A 33 0.53 -2.90 11.43
CA SER A 33 0.83 -2.34 10.11
C SER A 33 -0.42 -2.14 9.25
N VAL A 34 -0.38 -1.13 8.37
CA VAL A 34 -1.42 -0.86 7.38
C VAL A 34 -0.84 -0.17 6.15
N MET A 35 -1.23 -0.63 4.96
CA MET A 35 -0.92 0.07 3.71
C MET A 35 -1.90 1.23 3.52
N THR A 36 -1.38 2.39 3.11
CA THR A 36 -2.18 3.61 2.95
C THR A 36 -1.99 4.30 1.59
N ALA A 37 -0.90 3.98 0.90
CA ALA A 37 -0.62 4.54 -0.42
C ALA A 37 0.14 3.55 -1.33
N LEU A 38 -0.06 3.69 -2.63
CA LEU A 38 0.73 3.08 -3.69
C LEU A 38 1.34 4.17 -4.57
N VAL A 39 2.64 4.09 -4.84
CA VAL A 39 3.31 4.92 -5.86
C VAL A 39 3.61 4.02 -7.05
N THR A 40 3.11 4.34 -8.24
CA THR A 40 3.28 3.50 -9.43
C THR A 40 3.19 4.31 -10.71
N GLY A 41 4.05 4.01 -11.69
CA GLY A 41 3.94 4.54 -13.06
C GLY A 41 2.91 3.82 -13.92
N ASP A 42 2.21 2.83 -13.36
CA ASP A 42 1.15 2.06 -14.04
C ASP A 42 -0.23 2.59 -13.63
N PRO A 43 -0.94 3.35 -14.49
CA PRO A 43 -2.23 3.96 -14.16
C PRO A 43 -3.34 2.93 -13.98
N GLN A 44 -3.29 1.78 -14.67
CA GLN A 44 -4.31 0.74 -14.48
C GLN A 44 -4.21 0.13 -13.08
N LYS A 45 -2.98 -0.13 -12.61
CA LYS A 45 -2.77 -0.57 -11.23
C LYS A 45 -3.24 0.49 -10.24
N ALA A 46 -2.88 1.75 -10.45
CA ALA A 46 -3.32 2.84 -9.59
C ALA A 46 -4.86 2.85 -9.41
N THR A 47 -5.61 2.79 -10.51
CA THR A 47 -7.08 2.73 -10.49
C THR A 47 -7.59 1.53 -9.71
N VAL A 48 -7.09 0.32 -9.99
CA VAL A 48 -7.54 -0.90 -9.30
C VAL A 48 -7.34 -0.81 -7.78
N TRP A 49 -6.23 -0.24 -7.33
CA TRP A 49 -5.92 -0.08 -5.89
C TRP A 49 -6.74 1.00 -5.21
N VAL A 50 -7.03 2.11 -5.90
CA VAL A 50 -7.93 3.16 -5.39
C VAL A 50 -9.35 2.58 -5.22
N ASP A 51 -9.86 1.92 -6.27
CA ASP A 51 -11.25 1.45 -6.31
C ASP A 51 -11.53 0.29 -5.36
N ARG A 52 -10.60 -0.68 -5.26
CA ARG A 52 -10.81 -1.90 -4.48
C ARG A 52 -10.37 -1.81 -3.03
N CYS A 53 -9.36 -0.98 -2.76
CA CYS A 53 -8.68 -0.98 -1.45
C CYS A 53 -8.79 0.37 -0.72
N GLY A 54 -9.36 1.41 -1.33
CA GLY A 54 -9.49 2.73 -0.71
C GLY A 54 -8.14 3.40 -0.41
N LEU A 55 -7.09 3.00 -1.14
CA LEU A 55 -5.74 3.54 -0.96
C LEU A 55 -5.55 4.80 -1.79
N LYS A 56 -4.64 5.67 -1.36
CA LYS A 56 -4.15 6.76 -2.21
C LYS A 56 -3.21 6.19 -3.27
N ALA A 57 -3.29 6.67 -4.50
CA ALA A 57 -2.33 6.33 -5.55
C ALA A 57 -1.62 7.59 -6.04
N TYR A 58 -0.33 7.48 -6.29
CA TYR A 58 0.54 8.55 -6.81
C TYR A 58 1.33 8.05 -8.02
N ALA A 59 1.54 8.92 -8.99
CA ALA A 59 2.50 8.73 -10.07
C ALA A 59 3.93 9.00 -9.56
N TYR A 60 4.95 8.71 -10.38
CA TYR A 60 6.33 9.03 -9.99
C TYR A 60 6.65 10.52 -10.11
N GLU A 61 5.83 11.24 -10.88
CA GLU A 61 5.97 12.64 -11.23
C GLU A 61 5.24 13.59 -10.26
N ASP A 62 4.45 13.05 -9.32
CA ASP A 62 3.78 13.80 -8.24
C ASP A 62 4.76 14.21 -7.12
#